data_AF-A0A453IFS9-F1
#
_entry.id   AF-A0A453IFS9-F1
#
_cell.length_a   1.000
_cell.length_b   1.000
_cell.length_c   1.000
_cell.angle_alpha   90.00
_cell.angle_beta   90.00
_cell.angle_gamma   90.00
#
_symmetry.space_group_name_H-M   'P 1'
#
loop_
_entity.id
_entity.type
_entity.pdbx_description
1 polymer ?
#
loop_
_entity_poly.entity_id
_entity_poly.type
_entity_poly.pdbx_seq_one_letter_code
_entity_poly.pdbx_strand_id
1 'polypeptide(L)'
;KVYVIHWVSVDRHASTEEAYKDGRSRLKRLLSKVYNANVPKLSPGFVKLHTRQFGTPLNKSTMTSDEYKSAVMQAKEHILAGNIFQIVLSQRFERRTYATPFEVYRALRIVNPSPYMAYVQARGCILVASSPEILTKVEKVCRPIYCY
;
A
#
# COMPACT_ATOMS: atom_id res chain seq x y z
N LYS A 1 5.19 -5.65 22.88
CA LYS A 1 5.80 -4.41 23.43
C LYS A 1 5.70 -3.34 22.34
N VAL A 2 5.26 -2.13 22.67
CA VAL A 2 5.18 -0.99 21.72
C VAL A 2 6.29 -0.01 22.10
N TYR A 3 7.08 0.44 21.12
CA TYR A 3 8.09 1.48 21.30
C TYR A 3 7.64 2.73 20.56
N VAL A 4 7.65 3.88 21.24
CA VAL A 4 7.30 5.17 20.64
C VAL A 4 8.59 5.93 20.36
N ILE A 5 8.84 6.22 19.08
CA ILE A 5 10.02 6.93 18.62
C ILE A 5 9.56 8.23 17.97
N HIS A 6 10.17 9.35 18.35
CA HIS A 6 9.94 10.65 17.73
C HIS A 6 11.27 11.22 17.26
N TRP A 7 11.43 11.36 15.94
CA TRP A 7 12.61 11.96 15.34
C TRP A 7 12.50 13.49 15.35
N VAL A 8 13.61 14.17 15.64
CA VAL A 8 13.71 15.63 15.68
C VAL A 8 14.85 16.07 14.76
N SER A 9 14.57 17.05 13.90
CA SER A 9 15.59 17.73 13.09
C SER A 9 16.22 18.85 13.92
N VAL A 10 17.51 18.73 14.19
CA VAL A 10 18.25 19.72 15.00
C VAL A 10 18.36 21.05 14.25
N ASP A 11 18.55 21.01 12.93
CA ASP A 11 18.73 22.19 12.07
C ASP A 11 17.50 23.11 11.99
N ARG A 12 16.35 22.68 12.53
CA ARG A 12 15.11 23.46 12.58
C ARG A 12 14.92 24.23 13.88
N HIS A 13 15.90 24.23 14.78
CA HIS A 13 15.83 24.86 16.09
C HIS A 13 17.07 25.72 16.35
N ALA A 14 16.97 26.69 17.25
CA ALA A 14 18.10 27.58 17.56
C ALA A 14 19.20 26.88 18.37
N SER A 15 18.88 25.76 19.03
CA SER A 15 19.84 24.96 19.80
C SER A 15 19.43 23.50 19.92
N THR A 16 20.40 22.63 20.26
CA THR A 16 20.17 21.21 20.59
C THR A 16 19.24 21.03 21.79
N GLU A 17 19.37 21.90 22.80
CA GLU A 17 18.54 21.87 24.00
C GLU A 17 17.07 22.21 23.69
N GLU A 18 16.84 23.19 22.80
CA GLU A 18 15.50 23.53 22.32
C GLU A 18 14.88 22.37 21.52
N ALA A 19 15.64 21.79 20.59
CA ALA A 19 15.21 20.62 19.82
C ALA A 19 14.84 19.44 20.74
N TYR A 20 15.64 19.18 21.78
CA TYR A 20 15.37 18.14 22.77
C TYR A 20 14.07 18.40 23.55
N LYS A 21 13.87 19.65 24.01
CA LYS A 21 12.64 20.05 24.73
C LYS A 21 11.39 19.91 23.86
N ASP A 22 11.41 20.38 22.61
CA ASP A 22 10.31 20.20 21.65
C ASP A 22 10.04 18.71 21.40
N GLY A 23 11.10 17.94 21.13
CA GLY A 23 11.02 16.50 20.92
C GLY A 23 10.34 15.76 22.07
N ARG A 24 10.75 16.07 23.32
CA ARG A 24 10.12 15.51 24.52
C ARG A 24 8.66 15.89 24.65
N SER A 25 8.30 17.14 24.35
CA SER A 25 6.91 17.60 24.37
C SER A 25 6.05 16.82 23.37
N ARG A 26 6.52 16.68 22.12
CA ARG A 26 5.85 15.93 21.06
C ARG A 26 5.73 14.44 21.38
N LEU A 27 6.79 13.85 21.95
CA LEU A 27 6.78 12.47 22.40
C LEU A 27 5.73 12.24 23.50
N LYS A 28 5.65 13.12 24.50
CA LYS A 28 4.61 13.07 25.54
C LYS A 28 3.20 13.13 24.95
N ARG A 29 2.99 14.01 23.96
CA ARG A 29 1.70 14.11 23.24
C ARG A 29 1.36 12.87 22.41
N LEU A 30 2.37 12.21 21.83
CA LEU A 30 2.17 10.91 21.17
C LEU A 30 1.82 9.82 22.18
N LEU A 31 2.53 9.77 23.30
CA LEU A 31 2.28 8.81 24.38
C LEU A 31 0.87 8.97 24.97
N SER A 32 0.40 10.20 25.19
CA SER A 32 -0.95 10.44 25.70
C SER A 32 -2.02 9.89 24.76
N LYS A 33 -1.81 9.94 23.43
CA LYS A 33 -2.72 9.33 22.45
C LYS A 33 -2.69 7.81 22.51
N VAL A 34 -1.56 7.19 22.82
CA VAL A 34 -1.46 5.73 22.93
C VAL A 34 -2.06 5.23 24.23
N TYR A 35 -1.78 5.89 25.35
CA TYR A 35 -2.27 5.49 26.67
C TYR A 35 -3.75 5.82 26.91
N ASN A 36 -4.20 7.00 26.46
CA ASN A 36 -5.57 7.46 26.66
C ASN A 36 -6.46 7.21 25.44
N ALA A 37 -6.02 6.37 24.49
CA ALA A 37 -6.89 5.99 23.40
C ALA A 37 -8.06 5.20 23.97
N ASN A 38 -9.24 5.83 23.96
CA ASN A 38 -10.50 5.11 23.90
C ASN A 38 -10.54 4.47 22.50
N VAL A 39 -9.78 3.39 22.31
CA VAL A 39 -9.67 2.71 21.03
C VAL A 39 -11.05 2.19 20.71
N PRO A 40 -11.70 2.65 19.62
CA PRO A 40 -12.99 2.08 19.25
C PRO A 40 -12.79 0.59 19.07
N LYS A 41 -13.56 -0.21 19.82
CA LYS A 41 -13.61 -1.66 19.60
C LYS A 41 -14.17 -1.86 18.20
N LEU A 42 -13.28 -2.15 17.26
CA LEU A 42 -13.68 -2.50 15.91
C LEU A 42 -14.50 -3.78 15.99
N SER A 43 -15.65 -3.79 15.33
CA SER A 43 -16.43 -5.01 15.20
C SER A 43 -15.56 -6.09 14.53
N PRO A 44 -15.63 -7.35 14.99
CA PRO A 44 -15.10 -8.47 14.24
C PRO A 44 -15.71 -8.43 12.84
N GLY A 45 -14.86 -8.26 11.83
CA GLY A 45 -15.28 -8.33 10.44
C GLY A 45 -15.31 -9.79 10.00
N PHE A 46 -16.22 -10.13 9.08
CA PHE A 46 -16.23 -11.44 8.44
C PHE A 46 -15.93 -11.28 6.96
N VAL A 47 -15.00 -12.07 6.44
CA VAL A 47 -14.72 -12.14 5.00
C VAL A 47 -15.16 -13.51 4.50
N LYS A 48 -16.21 -13.54 3.66
CA LYS A 48 -16.63 -14.75 2.94
C LYS A 48 -15.64 -15.01 1.81
N LEU A 49 -14.70 -15.93 2.00
CA LEU A 49 -13.72 -16.36 0.98
C LEU A 49 -14.35 -17.29 -0.07
N HIS A 50 -15.50 -16.92 -0.63
CA HIS A 50 -16.10 -17.68 -1.75
C HIS A 50 -15.50 -17.18 -3.06
N THR A 51 -14.34 -17.72 -3.43
CA THR A 51 -13.57 -17.30 -4.63
C THR A 51 -14.26 -17.59 -5.96
N ARG A 52 -15.39 -18.34 -5.93
CA ARG A 52 -16.20 -18.68 -7.12
C ARG A 52 -17.45 -17.81 -7.28
N GLN A 53 -17.76 -16.96 -6.31
CA GLN A 53 -18.85 -15.98 -6.43
C GLN A 53 -18.26 -14.62 -6.77
N PHE A 54 -18.40 -14.22 -8.04
CA PHE A 54 -18.04 -12.88 -8.46
C PHE A 54 -19.14 -11.90 -8.06
N GLY A 55 -18.74 -10.75 -7.53
CA GLY A 55 -19.67 -9.63 -7.32
C GLY A 55 -20.16 -9.07 -8.66
N THR A 56 -20.94 -7.98 -8.61
CA THR A 56 -21.39 -7.35 -9.86
C THR A 56 -20.19 -6.95 -10.73
N PRO A 57 -20.33 -7.03 -12.07
CA PRO A 57 -19.25 -6.70 -13.00
C PRO A 57 -18.63 -5.33 -12.77
N LEU A 58 -17.32 -5.23 -13.03
CA LEU A 58 -16.57 -3.97 -13.02
C LEU A 58 -16.75 -3.26 -14.36
N ASN A 59 -17.74 -2.37 -14.44
CA ASN A 59 -18.11 -1.71 -15.69
C ASN A 59 -17.26 -0.47 -16.02
N LYS A 60 -16.52 0.07 -15.04
CA LYS A 60 -15.63 1.21 -15.26
C LYS A 60 -14.19 0.73 -15.37
N SER A 61 -13.70 0.71 -16.61
CA SER A 61 -12.30 0.46 -16.96
C SER A 61 -11.77 1.61 -17.80
N THR A 62 -10.45 1.79 -17.83
CA THR A 62 -9.78 2.71 -18.76
C THR A 62 -9.82 2.24 -20.21
N MET A 63 -10.20 0.98 -20.46
CA MET A 63 -10.32 0.40 -21.80
C MET A 63 -11.35 -0.72 -21.84
N THR A 64 -11.92 -0.95 -23.01
CA THR A 64 -12.79 -2.09 -23.31
C THR A 64 -12.00 -3.38 -23.50
N SER A 65 -12.71 -4.52 -23.49
CA SER A 65 -12.09 -5.82 -23.75
C SER A 65 -11.46 -5.88 -25.15
N ASP A 66 -12.09 -5.28 -26.16
CA ASP A 66 -11.60 -5.34 -27.53
C ASP A 66 -10.42 -4.41 -27.76
N GLU A 67 -10.39 -3.24 -27.11
CA GLU A 67 -9.19 -2.38 -27.07
C GLU A 67 -8.01 -3.09 -26.41
N TYR A 68 -8.22 -3.80 -25.30
CA TYR A 68 -7.14 -4.57 -24.66
C TYR A 68 -6.63 -5.68 -25.58
N LYS A 69 -7.52 -6.42 -26.26
CA LYS A 69 -7.12 -7.45 -27.24
C LYS A 69 -6.34 -6.85 -28.41
N SER A 70 -6.77 -5.69 -28.92
CA SER A 70 -6.06 -4.97 -29.98
C SER A 70 -4.66 -4.56 -29.53
N ALA A 71 -4.52 -4.02 -28.31
CA ALA A 71 -3.22 -3.67 -27.74
C ALA A 71 -2.30 -4.89 -27.60
N VAL A 72 -2.84 -6.06 -27.23
CA VAL A 72 -2.08 -7.32 -27.19
C VAL A 72 -1.60 -7.72 -28.59
N MET A 73 -2.44 -7.59 -29.62
CA MET A 73 -2.05 -7.92 -30.99
C MET A 73 -0.94 -7.00 -31.51
N GLN A 74 -1.07 -5.69 -31.27
CA GLN A 74 -0.02 -4.72 -31.61
C GLN A 74 1.29 -5.01 -30.88
N ALA A 75 1.24 -5.34 -29.58
CA ALA A 75 2.43 -5.75 -28.83
C ALA A 75 3.11 -6.98 -29.45
N LYS A 76 2.35 -7.97 -29.91
CA LYS A 76 2.91 -9.16 -30.58
C LYS A 76 3.58 -8.80 -31.90
N GLU A 77 2.99 -7.91 -32.70
CA GLU A 77 3.62 -7.42 -33.93
C GLU A 77 4.94 -6.71 -33.66
N HIS A 78 5.00 -5.86 -32.63
CA HIS A 78 6.25 -5.22 -32.22
C HIS A 78 7.32 -6.22 -31.76
N ILE A 79 6.93 -7.30 -31.08
CA ILE A 79 7.86 -8.37 -30.70
C ILE A 79 8.38 -9.12 -31.95
N LEU A 80 7.48 -9.49 -32.87
CA LEU A 80 7.85 -10.21 -34.10
C LEU A 80 8.75 -9.40 -35.03
N ALA A 81 8.51 -8.09 -35.10
CA ALA A 81 9.36 -7.16 -35.84
C ALA A 81 10.72 -6.91 -35.16
N GLY A 82 10.94 -7.42 -33.94
CA GLY A 82 12.19 -7.25 -33.19
C GLY A 82 12.32 -5.89 -32.49
N ASN A 83 11.22 -5.12 -32.35
CA ASN A 83 11.26 -3.81 -31.69
C ASN A 83 11.41 -3.91 -30.17
N ILE A 84 10.79 -4.92 -29.56
CA ILE A 84 10.80 -5.15 -28.10
C ILE A 84 10.85 -6.65 -27.82
N PHE A 85 11.40 -7.04 -26.67
CA PHE A 85 11.35 -8.44 -26.21
C PHE A 85 10.07 -8.75 -25.43
N GLN A 86 9.61 -7.82 -24.60
CA GLN A 86 8.43 -7.99 -23.75
C GLN A 86 7.82 -6.62 -23.41
N ILE A 87 6.50 -6.60 -23.24
CA ILE A 87 5.76 -5.48 -22.65
C ILE A 87 4.72 -6.02 -21.67
N VAL A 88 4.52 -5.33 -20.55
CA VAL A 88 3.46 -5.64 -19.57
C VAL A 88 2.34 -4.62 -19.73
N LEU A 89 1.27 -5.03 -20.40
CA LEU A 89 0.07 -4.20 -20.56
C LEU A 89 -0.73 -4.18 -19.25
N SER A 90 -1.36 -3.05 -18.95
CA SER A 90 -2.22 -2.90 -17.77
C SER A 90 -3.45 -2.07 -18.08
N GLN A 91 -4.50 -2.26 -17.28
CA GLN A 91 -5.72 -1.46 -17.31
C GLN A 91 -6.17 -1.16 -15.89
N ARG A 92 -6.85 -0.02 -15.70
CA ARG A 92 -7.33 0.41 -14.38
C ARG A 92 -8.83 0.20 -14.29
N PHE A 93 -9.25 -0.49 -13.25
CA PHE A 93 -10.67 -0.62 -12.86
C PHE A 93 -11.02 0.35 -11.75
N GLU A 94 -12.28 0.81 -11.75
CA GLU A 94 -12.80 1.70 -10.73
C GLU A 94 -14.18 1.24 -10.25
N ARG A 95 -14.45 1.41 -8.95
CA ARG A 95 -15.76 1.15 -8.36
C ARG A 95 -16.03 2.09 -7.19
N ARG A 96 -17.26 2.60 -7.11
CA ARG A 96 -17.74 3.29 -5.90
C ARG A 96 -18.09 2.27 -4.83
N THR A 97 -17.69 2.52 -3.60
CA THR A 97 -17.92 1.65 -2.44
C THR A 97 -18.32 2.47 -1.22
N TYR A 98 -19.11 1.86 -0.34
CA TYR A 98 -19.43 2.41 0.98
C TYR A 98 -18.49 1.87 2.07
N ALA A 99 -17.63 0.88 1.74
CA ALA A 99 -16.63 0.38 2.66
C ALA A 99 -15.64 1.48 3.01
N THR A 100 -15.30 1.58 4.30
CA THR A 100 -14.22 2.45 4.73
C THR A 100 -12.88 1.91 4.22
N PRO A 101 -11.90 2.79 3.94
CA PRO A 101 -10.58 2.35 3.47
C PRO A 101 -9.90 1.35 4.42
N PHE A 102 -10.12 1.48 5.73
CA PHE A 102 -9.56 0.56 6.71
C PHE A 102 -10.23 -0.82 6.70
N GLU A 103 -11.52 -0.92 6.38
CA GLU A 103 -12.17 -2.21 6.13
C GLU A 103 -11.60 -2.92 4.90
N VAL A 104 -11.30 -2.18 3.83
CA VAL A 104 -10.62 -2.72 2.64
C VAL A 104 -9.25 -3.29 3.02
N TYR A 105 -8.47 -2.56 3.83
CA TYR A 105 -7.17 -3.03 4.32
C TYR A 105 -7.30 -4.31 5.18
N ARG A 106 -8.26 -4.33 6.12
CA ARG A 106 -8.52 -5.51 6.96
C ARG A 106 -8.91 -6.73 6.12
N ALA A 107 -9.76 -6.54 5.11
CA ALA A 107 -10.17 -7.60 4.21
C ALA A 107 -8.99 -8.12 3.38
N LEU A 108 -8.18 -7.23 2.80
CA LEU A 108 -6.98 -7.62 2.04
C LEU A 108 -5.98 -8.40 2.89
N ARG A 109 -5.79 -8.04 4.16
CA ARG A 109 -4.91 -8.78 5.08
C ARG A 109 -5.34 -10.23 5.30
N ILE A 110 -6.63 -10.53 5.12
CA ILE A 110 -7.18 -11.89 5.22
C ILE A 110 -7.09 -12.61 3.87
N VAL A 111 -7.50 -11.93 2.78
CA VAL A 111 -7.58 -12.52 1.44
C VAL A 111 -6.20 -12.76 0.84
N ASN A 112 -5.28 -11.82 1.03
CA ASN A 112 -3.92 -11.84 0.47
C ASN A 112 -2.93 -11.38 1.53
N PRO A 113 -2.54 -12.22 2.50
CA PRO A 113 -1.56 -11.85 3.52
C PRO A 113 -0.16 -11.75 2.91
N SER A 114 0.17 -10.59 2.34
CA SER A 114 1.46 -10.34 1.72
C SER A 114 2.50 -9.79 2.71
N PRO A 115 3.81 -9.99 2.44
CA PRO A 115 4.87 -9.40 3.26
C PRO A 115 4.90 -7.85 3.19
N TYR A 116 4.36 -7.25 2.12
CA TYR A 116 4.35 -5.80 1.90
C TYR A 116 2.93 -5.23 1.90
N MET A 117 2.32 -5.23 3.08
CA MET A 117 1.04 -4.57 3.36
C MET A 117 1.23 -3.08 3.63
N ALA A 118 0.40 -2.23 3.03
CA ALA A 118 0.44 -0.78 3.26
C ALA A 118 -0.95 -0.18 3.47
N TYR A 119 -1.05 0.74 4.43
CA TYR A 119 -2.19 1.63 4.63
C TYR A 119 -1.65 3.05 4.80
N VAL A 120 -1.73 3.86 3.76
CA VAL A 120 -1.16 5.21 3.73
C VAL A 120 -2.27 6.22 3.49
N GLN A 121 -2.46 7.12 4.46
CA GLN A 121 -3.34 8.26 4.31
C GLN A 121 -2.52 9.45 3.81
N ALA A 122 -2.76 9.87 2.57
CA ALA A 122 -2.11 11.02 1.95
C ALA A 122 -3.13 12.13 1.69
N ARG A 123 -2.65 13.33 1.38
CA ARG A 123 -3.55 14.43 1.02
C ARG A 123 -4.29 14.09 -0.27
N GLY A 124 -5.61 13.94 -0.19
CA GLY A 124 -6.47 13.69 -1.35
C GLY A 124 -6.70 12.23 -1.71
N CYS A 125 -6.02 11.27 -1.07
CA CYS A 125 -6.27 9.84 -1.30
C CYS A 125 -5.79 8.95 -0.15
N ILE A 126 -6.30 7.71 -0.13
CA ILE A 126 -5.83 6.67 0.78
C ILE A 126 -5.37 5.49 -0.08
N LEU A 127 -4.11 5.09 0.10
CA LEU A 127 -3.53 3.92 -0.55
C LEU A 127 -3.67 2.72 0.37
N VAL A 128 -4.27 1.66 -0.16
CA VAL A 128 -4.32 0.33 0.46
C VAL A 128 -3.64 -0.63 -0.50
N ALA A 129 -2.59 -1.32 -0.03
CA ALA A 129 -1.79 -2.21 -0.86
C ALA A 129 -1.46 -3.52 -0.14
N SER A 130 -1.29 -4.58 -0.94
CA SER A 130 -0.91 -5.92 -0.51
C SER A 130 -0.02 -6.57 -1.56
N SER A 131 1.19 -6.05 -1.73
CA SER A 131 2.12 -6.53 -2.77
C SER A 131 2.86 -7.78 -2.29
N PRO A 132 2.83 -8.89 -3.04
CA PRO A 132 3.71 -10.03 -2.75
C PRO A 132 5.17 -9.76 -3.13
N GLU A 133 5.40 -8.80 -4.04
CA GLU A 133 6.71 -8.52 -4.62
C GLU A 133 7.26 -7.17 -4.13
N ILE A 134 8.59 -7.14 -3.95
CA ILE A 134 9.34 -5.92 -3.63
C ILE A 134 10.09 -5.46 -4.87
N LEU A 135 10.09 -4.15 -5.12
CA LEU A 135 10.87 -3.57 -6.21
C LEU A 135 12.37 -3.72 -5.95
N THR A 136 12.84 -3.26 -4.78
CA THR A 136 14.25 -3.35 -4.39
C THR A 136 14.36 -3.26 -2.86
N LYS A 137 15.32 -3.97 -2.27
CA LYS A 137 15.67 -3.85 -0.85
C LYS A 137 17.16 -3.54 -0.74
N VAL A 138 17.49 -2.44 -0.07
CA VAL A 138 18.88 -2.07 0.21
C VAL A 138 19.18 -2.40 1.67
N GLU A 139 20.15 -3.28 1.89
CA GLU A 139 20.65 -3.64 3.22
C GLU A 139 22.13 -3.25 3.33
N LYS A 140 22.55 -2.76 4.51
CA LYS A 140 23.95 -2.37 4.76
C LYS A 140 24.92 -3.56 4.77
N VAL A 141 24.41 -4.79 4.86
CA VAL A 141 25.21 -6.02 4.84
C VAL A 141 24.75 -6.85 3.66
N CYS A 142 25.60 -7.01 2.65
CA CYS A 142 25.37 -8.01 1.60
C CYS A 142 25.37 -9.39 2.26
N ARG A 143 24.18 -9.98 2.43
CA ARG A 143 24.08 -11.44 2.46
C ARG A 143 24.10 -11.90 1.00
N PRO A 144 24.89 -12.92 0.63
CA PRO A 144 24.80 -13.48 -0.72
C PRO A 144 23.40 -14.08 -0.86
N ILE A 145 22.54 -13.39 -1.62
CA ILE A 145 21.18 -13.84 -1.90
C ILE A 145 21.12 -14.13 -3.40
N TYR A 146 20.90 -15.40 -3.70
CA TYR A 146 20.42 -15.90 -4.97
C TYR A 146 19.23 -15.05 -5.44
N CYS A 147 19.42 -14.34 -6.56
CA CYS A 147 18.32 -13.81 -7.34
C CYS A 147 17.83 -14.94 -8.26
N TYR A 148 16.51 -15.17 -8.31
CA TYR A 148 15.90 -15.98 -9.36
C TYR A 148 16.08 -15.33 -10.72
#